data_AF-A0A9N9D186-F1
#
_entry.id   AF-A0A9N9D186-F1
#
_cell.length_a   1.000
_cell.length_b   1.000
_cell.length_c   1.000
_cell.angle_alpha   90.00
_cell.angle_beta   90.00
_cell.angle_gamma   90.00
#
_symmetry.space_group_name_H-M   'P 1'
#
loop_
_entity.id
_entity.type
_entity.pdbx_description
1 polymer ?
#
loop_
_entity_poly.entity_id
_entity_poly.type
_entity_poly.pdbx_seq_one_letter_code
_entity_poly.pdbx_strand_id
1 'polypeptide(L)'
;MNITNNNTENNLSFSNHENPILENLFGYAGTALLSIQLLPQVYKSWKRKSTKGLSSAMMLLWGISSVLFSVYSIGVSLSIPILLQPQLFGLLCLICHVQCLYYSSNKYHKYGHEKDNDNKVVNTEENNIDSTTTTVISDNERKLKLRNHQIKCVILFSLWILLFAAIQTGGIFCIKKSRERNISWPEHAIGILALVLALIGFLPQFYVIFLEKRVHGISFIFTIMDMVGSAFELLSLVFAPPPFNVLAS
;
A
#
# COMPACT_ATOMS: atom_id res chain seq x y z
N MET A 1 -70.55 -18.92 -4.28
CA MET A 1 -70.04 -19.06 -2.90
C MET A 1 -68.90 -20.06 -2.91
N ASN A 2 -67.67 -19.58 -3.06
CA ASN A 2 -66.52 -20.07 -2.30
C ASN A 2 -65.35 -19.09 -2.53
N ILE A 3 -64.99 -18.44 -1.44
CA ILE A 3 -63.86 -17.55 -1.24
C ILE A 3 -62.69 -18.45 -0.81
N THR A 4 -61.52 -18.33 -1.47
CA THR A 4 -60.14 -18.75 -1.06
C THR A 4 -59.34 -18.95 -2.35
N ASN A 5 -58.22 -18.29 -2.68
CA ASN A 5 -57.12 -17.77 -1.87
C ASN A 5 -56.41 -16.62 -2.62
N ASN A 6 -56.45 -15.41 -2.06
CA ASN A 6 -55.71 -14.22 -2.53
C ASN A 6 -54.33 -14.05 -1.84
N ASN A 7 -53.68 -15.13 -1.38
CA ASN A 7 -52.53 -15.02 -0.45
C ASN A 7 -51.23 -15.69 -0.91
N THR A 8 -51.07 -16.06 -2.19
CA THR A 8 -49.86 -16.77 -2.66
C THR A 8 -49.11 -16.07 -3.80
N GLU A 9 -49.48 -14.85 -4.20
CA GLU A 9 -48.74 -14.11 -5.23
C GLU A 9 -47.87 -12.97 -4.70
N ASN A 10 -47.89 -12.69 -3.39
CA ASN A 10 -47.10 -11.59 -2.79
C ASN A 10 -45.76 -11.99 -2.16
N ASN A 11 -45.33 -13.26 -2.28
CA ASN A 11 -44.09 -13.75 -1.65
C ASN A 11 -43.09 -14.41 -2.63
N LEU A 12 -43.32 -14.32 -3.94
CA LEU A 12 -42.44 -14.95 -4.95
C LEU A 12 -42.04 -14.02 -6.10
N SER A 13 -42.02 -12.71 -5.84
CA SER A 13 -41.36 -11.71 -6.70
C SER A 13 -40.14 -11.08 -6.02
N PHE A 14 -39.58 -11.73 -5.00
CA PHE A 14 -38.16 -11.58 -4.65
C PHE A 14 -37.28 -12.39 -5.62
N SER A 15 -37.70 -12.43 -6.88
CA SER A 15 -36.92 -12.94 -8.00
C SER A 15 -35.84 -11.90 -8.30
N ASN A 16 -34.70 -12.06 -7.63
CA ASN A 16 -33.35 -11.90 -8.16
C ASN A 16 -33.29 -11.27 -9.56
N HIS A 17 -33.60 -9.98 -9.69
CA HIS A 17 -32.96 -9.15 -10.70
C HIS A 17 -31.57 -8.84 -10.18
N GLU A 18 -30.75 -9.90 -10.10
CA GLU A 18 -29.31 -9.83 -10.08
C GLU A 18 -28.94 -9.09 -11.36
N ASN A 19 -28.75 -7.79 -11.23
CA ASN A 19 -28.32 -6.95 -12.31
C ASN A 19 -26.79 -7.05 -12.33
N PRO A 20 -26.18 -7.81 -13.26
CA PRO A 20 -24.72 -7.86 -13.37
C PRO A 20 -24.12 -6.47 -13.61
N ILE A 21 -24.95 -5.51 -14.03
CA ILE A 21 -24.60 -4.10 -14.17
C ILE A 21 -24.35 -3.43 -12.79
N LEU A 22 -25.16 -3.71 -11.77
CA LEU A 22 -24.99 -3.11 -10.44
C LEU A 22 -23.79 -3.72 -9.69
N GLU A 23 -23.61 -5.04 -9.78
CA GLU A 23 -22.41 -5.73 -9.25
C GLU A 23 -21.15 -5.11 -9.83
N ASN A 24 -21.05 -5.07 -11.16
CA ASN A 24 -19.92 -4.46 -11.83
C ASN A 24 -19.75 -3.01 -11.38
N LEU A 25 -20.79 -2.19 -11.39
CA LEU A 25 -20.69 -0.77 -11.03
C LEU A 25 -20.17 -0.55 -9.60
N PHE A 26 -20.66 -1.31 -8.62
CA PHE A 26 -20.19 -1.20 -7.24
C PHE A 26 -18.78 -1.76 -7.05
N GLY A 27 -18.42 -2.84 -7.75
CA GLY A 27 -17.05 -3.36 -7.79
C GLY A 27 -16.09 -2.34 -8.42
N TYR A 28 -16.40 -1.80 -9.59
CA TYR A 28 -15.63 -0.74 -10.26
C TYR A 28 -15.48 0.50 -9.37
N ALA A 29 -16.54 0.91 -8.67
CA ALA A 29 -16.52 2.07 -7.77
C ALA A 29 -15.68 1.81 -6.51
N GLY A 30 -15.85 0.66 -5.85
CA GLY A 30 -15.07 0.24 -4.68
C GLY A 30 -13.59 0.17 -5.01
N THR A 31 -13.23 -0.53 -6.07
CA THR A 31 -11.85 -0.64 -6.55
C THR A 31 -11.26 0.73 -6.94
N ALA A 32 -12.03 1.62 -7.58
CA ALA A 32 -11.54 2.96 -7.91
C ALA A 32 -11.23 3.79 -6.66
N LEU A 33 -12.08 3.71 -5.64
CA LEU A 33 -11.87 4.37 -4.35
C LEU A 33 -10.63 3.81 -3.63
N LEU A 34 -10.49 2.48 -3.57
CA LEU A 34 -9.33 1.80 -2.99
C LEU A 34 -8.03 2.11 -3.75
N SER A 35 -8.07 2.21 -5.07
CA SER A 35 -6.92 2.57 -5.90
C SER A 35 -6.39 3.98 -5.61
N ILE A 36 -7.29 4.90 -5.25
CA ILE A 36 -6.98 6.30 -4.96
C ILE A 36 -6.60 6.52 -3.48
N GLN A 37 -6.89 5.55 -2.59
CA GLN A 37 -6.82 5.76 -1.14
C GLN A 37 -5.46 6.20 -0.61
N LEU A 38 -4.37 5.79 -1.27
CA LEU A 38 -3.01 6.14 -0.89
C LEU A 38 -2.58 7.54 -1.36
N LEU A 39 -3.29 8.18 -2.31
CA LEU A 39 -2.93 9.52 -2.81
C LEU A 39 -2.96 10.61 -1.73
N PRO A 40 -3.96 10.69 -0.84
CA PRO A 40 -3.94 11.61 0.29
C PRO A 40 -2.72 11.43 1.21
N GLN A 41 -2.28 10.18 1.43
CA GLN A 41 -1.10 9.86 2.23
C GLN A 41 0.18 10.34 1.56
N VAL A 42 0.34 10.07 0.26
CA VAL A 42 1.48 10.54 -0.56
C VAL A 42 1.54 12.07 -0.56
N TYR A 43 0.41 12.73 -0.80
CA TYR A 43 0.34 14.20 -0.83
C TYR A 43 0.70 14.80 0.53
N LYS A 44 0.17 14.23 1.63
CA LYS A 44 0.47 14.70 2.98
C LYS A 44 1.93 14.48 3.34
N SER A 45 2.51 13.35 2.97
CA SER A 45 3.95 13.04 3.12
C SER A 45 4.80 14.07 2.35
N TRP A 46 4.44 14.35 1.10
CA TRP A 46 5.12 15.33 0.25
C TRP A 46 5.06 16.75 0.81
N LYS A 47 3.91 17.16 1.38
CA LYS A 47 3.70 18.49 1.98
C LYS A 47 4.39 18.65 3.34
N ARG A 48 4.41 17.62 4.19
CA ARG A 48 4.99 17.70 5.55
C ARG A 48 6.51 17.55 5.60
N LYS A 49 7.15 17.01 4.55
CA LYS A 49 8.60 16.75 4.49
C LYS A 49 9.13 16.02 5.73
N SER A 50 8.27 15.24 6.40
CA SER A 50 8.53 14.62 7.70
C SER A 50 7.64 13.41 7.87
N THR A 51 8.26 12.26 8.15
CA THR A 51 7.60 10.95 8.29
C THR A 51 7.44 10.53 9.76
N LYS A 52 7.28 11.50 10.66
CA LYS A 52 6.94 11.23 12.07
C LYS A 52 5.55 10.57 12.10
N GLY A 53 5.51 9.27 12.40
CA GLY A 53 4.29 8.46 12.57
C GLY A 53 3.90 7.55 11.40
N LEU A 54 4.63 7.53 10.27
CA LEU A 54 4.35 6.61 9.16
C LEU A 54 5.30 5.42 9.24
N SER A 55 4.76 4.22 9.51
CA SER A 55 5.56 3.00 9.61
C SER A 55 6.10 2.60 8.23
N SER A 56 7.39 2.84 8.01
CA SER A 56 8.11 2.39 6.81
C SER A 56 8.00 0.87 6.60
N ALA A 57 7.89 0.11 7.70
CA ALA A 57 7.72 -1.34 7.70
C ALA A 57 6.33 -1.78 7.22
N MET A 58 5.26 -1.06 7.56
CA MET A 58 3.91 -1.33 7.06
C MET A 58 3.87 -1.23 5.53
N MET A 59 4.47 -0.18 4.95
CA MET A 59 4.50 0.03 3.50
C MET A 59 5.29 -1.06 2.77
N LEU A 60 6.37 -1.58 3.38
CA LEU A 60 7.10 -2.73 2.83
C LEU A 60 6.26 -3.99 2.84
N LEU A 61 5.65 -4.34 3.98
CA LEU A 61 4.81 -5.54 4.11
C LEU A 61 3.62 -5.51 3.14
N TRP A 62 3.00 -4.33 3.00
CA TRP A 62 1.94 -4.10 2.02
C TRP A 62 2.41 -4.17 0.58
N GLY A 63 3.60 -3.66 0.28
CA GLY A 63 4.21 -3.83 -1.03
C GLY A 63 4.45 -5.31 -1.38
N ILE A 64 4.90 -6.13 -0.42
CA ILE A 64 5.12 -7.57 -0.64
C ILE A 64 3.78 -8.28 -0.86
N SER A 65 2.77 -7.97 -0.03
CA SER A 65 1.42 -8.53 -0.16
C SER A 65 0.79 -8.18 -1.52
N SER A 66 0.96 -6.94 -1.99
CA SER A 66 0.50 -6.49 -3.31
C SER A 66 1.08 -7.31 -4.47
N VAL A 67 2.35 -7.76 -4.37
CA VAL A 67 2.94 -8.63 -5.40
C VAL A 67 2.18 -9.94 -5.49
N LEU A 68 1.87 -10.54 -4.34
CA LEU A 68 1.15 -11.81 -4.27
C LEU A 68 -0.30 -11.66 -4.75
N PHE A 69 -0.97 -10.57 -4.37
CA PHE A 69 -2.30 -10.24 -4.90
C PHE A 69 -2.26 -10.05 -6.42
N SER A 70 -1.25 -9.37 -6.95
CA SER A 70 -1.10 -9.18 -8.40
C SER A 70 -0.90 -10.50 -9.16
N VAL A 71 -0.11 -11.43 -8.61
CA VAL A 71 0.03 -12.80 -9.14
C VAL A 71 -1.33 -13.52 -9.18
N TYR A 72 -2.06 -13.45 -8.07
CA TYR A 72 -3.37 -14.07 -7.94
C TYR A 72 -4.37 -13.48 -8.96
N SER A 73 -4.52 -12.16 -9.01
CA SER A 73 -5.49 -11.47 -9.89
C SER A 73 -5.22 -11.75 -11.37
N ILE A 74 -3.96 -11.74 -11.80
CA ILE A 74 -3.60 -12.04 -13.20
C ILE A 74 -3.75 -13.54 -13.49
N GLY A 75 -3.33 -14.39 -12.56
CA GLY A 75 -3.40 -15.84 -12.71
C GLY A 75 -4.83 -16.34 -12.87
N VAL A 76 -5.76 -15.82 -12.07
CA VAL A 76 -7.19 -16.16 -12.11
C VAL A 76 -7.94 -15.40 -13.20
N SER A 77 -7.34 -14.34 -13.78
CA SER A 77 -7.96 -13.49 -14.82
C SER A 77 -9.26 -12.84 -14.32
N LEU A 78 -9.16 -12.18 -13.17
CA LEU A 78 -10.27 -11.42 -12.57
C LEU A 78 -10.59 -10.17 -13.40
N SER A 79 -11.71 -9.51 -13.07
CA SER A 79 -12.17 -8.29 -13.74
C SER A 79 -11.07 -7.21 -13.77
N ILE A 80 -11.11 -6.36 -14.82
CA ILE A 80 -10.11 -5.30 -15.08
C ILE A 80 -9.77 -4.44 -13.84
N PRO A 81 -10.71 -4.08 -12.94
CA PRO A 81 -10.41 -3.28 -11.75
C PRO A 81 -9.54 -4.00 -10.74
N ILE A 82 -9.90 -5.25 -10.40
CA ILE A 82 -9.19 -6.10 -9.45
C ILE A 82 -7.80 -6.44 -9.99
N LEU A 83 -7.65 -6.44 -11.32
CA LEU A 83 -6.38 -6.56 -12.00
C LEU A 83 -5.49 -5.31 -11.92
N LEU A 84 -6.01 -4.12 -11.65
CA LEU A 84 -5.23 -2.87 -11.66
C LEU A 84 -4.91 -2.36 -10.25
N GLN A 85 -5.79 -2.65 -9.29
CA GLN A 85 -5.70 -2.24 -7.90
C GLN A 85 -4.37 -2.64 -7.23
N PRO A 86 -3.97 -3.93 -7.18
CA PRO A 86 -2.77 -4.32 -6.45
C PRO A 86 -1.50 -3.71 -7.04
N GLN A 87 -1.45 -3.42 -8.35
CA GLN A 87 -0.31 -2.80 -9.02
C GLN A 87 -0.23 -1.32 -8.68
N LEU A 88 -1.34 -0.58 -8.76
CA LEU A 88 -1.38 0.83 -8.37
C LEU A 88 -1.04 0.98 -6.88
N PHE A 89 -1.64 0.16 -6.03
CA PHE A 89 -1.37 0.14 -4.60
C PHE A 89 0.09 -0.20 -4.29
N GLY A 90 0.65 -1.23 -4.94
CA GLY A 90 2.06 -1.62 -4.79
C GLY A 90 3.03 -0.51 -5.18
N LEU A 91 2.76 0.17 -6.29
CA LEU A 91 3.56 1.33 -6.74
C LEU A 91 3.47 2.49 -5.77
N LEU A 92 2.27 2.82 -5.26
CA LEU A 92 2.10 3.90 -4.29
C LEU A 92 2.77 3.58 -2.95
N CYS A 93 2.67 2.33 -2.47
CA CYS A 93 3.39 1.87 -1.28
C CYS A 93 4.91 2.01 -1.44
N LEU A 94 5.45 1.67 -2.63
CA LEU A 94 6.87 1.83 -2.93
C LEU A 94 7.30 3.30 -2.96
N ILE A 95 6.50 4.18 -3.59
CA ILE A 95 6.75 5.63 -3.59
C ILE A 95 6.74 6.16 -2.16
N CYS A 96 5.75 5.78 -1.35
CA CYS A 96 5.67 6.15 0.06
C CYS A 96 6.89 5.64 0.85
N HIS A 97 7.30 4.39 0.63
CA HIS A 97 8.45 3.79 1.31
C HIS A 97 9.76 4.54 0.97
N VAL A 98 9.99 4.84 -0.31
CA VAL A 98 11.13 5.64 -0.75
C VAL A 98 11.07 7.06 -0.19
N GLN A 99 9.90 7.69 -0.15
CA GLN A 99 9.72 9.00 0.49
C GLN A 99 10.03 8.92 1.99
N CYS A 100 9.62 7.87 2.68
CA CYS A 100 9.94 7.65 4.09
C CYS A 100 11.45 7.57 4.33
N LEU A 101 12.15 6.79 3.51
CA LEU A 101 13.61 6.67 3.59
C LEU A 101 14.29 8.00 3.26
N TYR A 102 13.86 8.68 2.21
CA TYR A 102 14.43 9.96 1.78
C TYR A 102 14.27 11.05 2.86
N TYR A 103 13.07 11.21 3.42
CA TYR A 103 12.80 12.25 4.43
C TYR A 103 13.27 11.88 5.85
N SER A 104 13.46 10.59 6.16
CA SER A 104 14.11 10.15 7.41
C SER A 104 15.54 10.70 7.52
N SER A 105 16.28 10.72 6.41
CA SER A 105 17.64 11.26 6.33
C SER A 105 17.72 12.76 6.68
N ASN A 106 16.71 13.53 6.28
CA ASN A 106 16.74 14.99 6.44
C ASN A 106 16.60 15.44 7.91
N LYS A 107 16.14 14.58 8.83
CA LYS A 107 16.15 14.87 10.27
C LYS A 107 17.54 14.73 10.90
N TYR A 108 18.34 13.77 10.45
CA TYR A 108 19.76 13.73 10.82
C TYR A 108 20.50 14.99 10.35
N HIS A 109 20.10 15.55 9.20
CA HIS A 109 20.65 16.79 8.67
C HIS A 109 20.37 18.02 9.56
N LYS A 110 19.14 18.18 10.07
CA LYS A 110 18.79 19.36 10.91
C LYS A 110 19.38 19.27 12.32
N TYR A 111 19.45 18.07 12.91
CA TYR A 111 20.05 17.88 14.24
C TYR A 111 21.57 18.00 14.23
N GLY A 112 22.22 17.58 13.13
CA GLY A 112 23.66 17.80 12.91
C GLY A 112 23.98 19.28 12.74
N HIS A 113 23.18 20.03 11.98
CA HIS A 113 23.42 21.46 11.73
C HIS A 113 23.25 22.34 12.97
N GLU A 114 22.36 21.97 13.90
CA GLU A 114 22.21 22.65 15.20
C GLU A 114 23.46 22.40 16.08
N LYS A 115 23.89 21.14 16.21
CA LYS A 115 25.09 20.77 16.99
C LYS A 115 26.39 21.29 16.39
N ASP A 116 26.53 21.29 15.06
CA ASP A 116 27.70 21.83 14.38
C ASP A 116 27.77 23.35 14.53
N ASN A 117 26.63 24.06 14.55
CA ASN A 117 26.59 25.49 14.84
C ASN A 117 26.97 25.78 16.30
N ASP A 118 26.46 25.02 17.27
CA ASP A 118 26.83 25.19 18.69
C ASP A 118 28.34 24.96 18.90
N ASN A 119 28.89 23.89 18.33
CA ASN A 119 30.34 23.63 18.37
C ASN A 119 31.14 24.68 17.59
N LYS A 120 30.63 25.19 16.46
CA LYS A 120 31.31 26.21 15.66
C LYS A 120 31.35 27.55 16.40
N VAL A 121 30.31 27.95 17.12
CA VAL A 121 30.31 29.17 17.94
C VAL A 121 31.37 29.08 19.05
N VAL A 122 31.50 27.92 19.70
CA VAL A 122 32.54 27.68 20.72
C VAL A 122 33.96 27.72 20.13
N ASN A 123 34.16 27.19 18.93
CA ASN A 123 35.49 27.10 18.30
C ASN A 123 35.89 28.35 17.47
N THR A 124 34.95 29.25 17.15
CA THR A 124 35.20 30.46 16.31
C THR A 124 36.03 31.50 17.06
N GLU A 125 36.09 31.46 18.38
CA GLU A 125 36.95 32.35 19.16
C GLU A 125 38.46 32.02 19.04
N GLU A 126 38.84 30.83 18.52
CA GLU A 126 40.23 30.36 18.63
C GLU A 126 41.05 30.36 17.32
N ASN A 127 40.51 30.10 16.11
CA ASN A 127 41.37 29.92 14.91
C ASN A 127 40.73 30.29 13.56
N ASN A 128 41.13 31.43 12.97
CA ASN A 128 40.50 31.98 11.76
C ASN A 128 40.99 31.35 10.43
N ILE A 129 42.21 30.78 10.36
CA ILE A 129 42.76 30.18 9.13
C ILE A 129 42.35 28.71 8.95
N ASP A 130 42.19 27.96 10.05
CA ASP A 130 41.81 26.54 10.01
C ASP A 130 40.29 26.35 9.74
N SER A 131 39.48 27.31 10.19
CA SER A 131 38.01 27.28 10.06
C SER A 131 37.52 27.18 8.61
N THR A 132 38.20 27.82 7.67
CA THR A 132 37.79 27.82 6.25
C THR A 132 37.97 26.42 5.66
N THR A 133 39.09 25.75 5.91
CA THR A 133 39.36 24.39 5.42
C THR A 133 38.41 23.36 6.05
N THR A 134 38.14 23.46 7.35
CA THR A 134 37.20 22.55 8.04
C THR A 134 35.77 22.70 7.51
N THR A 135 35.33 23.93 7.19
CA THR A 135 33.99 24.15 6.63
C THR A 135 33.83 23.53 5.24
N VAL A 136 34.80 23.70 4.33
CA VAL A 136 34.74 23.10 2.98
C VAL A 136 34.76 21.57 3.01
N ILE A 137 35.57 20.96 3.89
CA ILE A 137 35.59 19.49 4.05
C ILE A 137 34.24 19.00 4.56
N SER A 138 33.67 19.65 5.59
CA SER A 138 32.35 19.29 6.12
C SER A 138 31.23 19.43 5.08
N ASP A 139 31.28 20.44 4.20
CA ASP A 139 30.31 20.63 3.13
C ASP A 139 30.40 19.52 2.07
N ASN A 140 31.63 19.13 1.71
CA ASN A 140 31.86 18.03 0.76
C ASN A 140 31.43 16.67 1.34
N GLU A 141 31.75 16.38 2.60
CA GLU A 141 31.27 15.17 3.27
C GLU A 141 29.73 15.14 3.38
N ARG A 142 29.10 16.27 3.69
CA ARG A 142 27.64 16.42 3.72
C ARG A 142 27.02 16.16 2.34
N LYS A 143 27.53 16.77 1.27
CA LYS A 143 27.07 16.53 -0.11
C LYS A 143 27.26 15.07 -0.52
N LEU A 144 28.39 14.46 -0.16
CA LEU A 144 28.68 13.06 -0.44
C LEU A 144 27.68 12.13 0.28
N LYS A 145 27.41 12.39 1.55
CA LYS A 145 26.45 11.61 2.36
C LYS A 145 25.03 11.73 1.81
N LEU A 146 24.64 12.93 1.38
CA LEU A 146 23.33 13.18 0.74
C LEU A 146 23.19 12.44 -0.59
N ARG A 147 24.22 12.50 -1.44
CA ARG A 147 24.28 11.78 -2.73
C ARG A 147 24.24 10.26 -2.52
N ASN A 148 24.99 9.73 -1.56
CA ASN A 148 24.97 8.32 -1.22
C ASN A 148 23.58 7.87 -0.72
N HIS A 149 22.86 8.72 0.01
CA HIS A 149 21.51 8.41 0.46
C HIS A 149 20.48 8.39 -0.68
N GLN A 150 20.59 9.32 -1.63
CA GLN A 150 19.78 9.33 -2.85
C GLN A 150 20.03 8.07 -3.69
N ILE A 151 21.30 7.69 -3.88
CA ILE A 151 21.69 6.48 -4.61
C ILE A 151 21.11 5.23 -3.93
N LYS A 152 21.18 5.12 -2.60
CA LYS A 152 20.56 4.00 -1.86
C LYS A 152 19.06 3.90 -2.10
N CYS A 153 18.34 5.02 -2.12
CA CYS A 153 16.90 5.05 -2.37
C CYS A 153 16.56 4.58 -3.79
N VAL A 154 17.32 5.05 -4.79
CA VAL A 154 17.13 4.65 -6.19
C VAL A 154 17.45 3.17 -6.40
N ILE A 155 18.54 2.66 -5.80
CA ILE A 155 18.90 1.23 -5.87
C ILE A 155 17.79 0.37 -5.26
N LEU A 156 17.28 0.73 -4.07
CA LEU A 156 16.19 0.00 -3.42
C LEU A 156 14.90 0.01 -4.26
N PHE A 157 14.58 1.15 -4.88
CA PHE A 157 13.43 1.27 -5.78
C PHE A 157 13.55 0.36 -7.01
N SER A 158 14.70 0.41 -7.70
CA SER A 158 14.97 -0.42 -8.87
C SER A 158 14.99 -1.91 -8.54
N LEU A 159 15.58 -2.29 -7.40
CA LEU A 159 15.60 -3.67 -6.92
C LEU A 159 14.18 -4.17 -6.62
N TRP A 160 13.34 -3.33 -6.02
CA TRP A 160 11.95 -3.67 -5.76
C TRP A 160 11.15 -3.93 -7.03
N ILE A 161 11.29 -3.07 -8.05
CA ILE A 161 10.61 -3.25 -9.34
C ILE A 161 11.06 -4.56 -10.01
N LEU A 162 12.36 -4.85 -9.99
CA LEU A 162 12.90 -6.07 -10.57
C LEU A 162 12.36 -7.32 -9.86
N LEU A 163 12.34 -7.29 -8.52
CA LEU A 163 11.81 -8.37 -7.69
C LEU A 163 10.30 -8.54 -7.90
N PHE A 164 9.55 -7.44 -8.02
CA PHE A 164 8.13 -7.44 -8.34
C PHE A 164 7.87 -8.14 -9.69
N ALA A 165 8.58 -7.73 -10.74
CA ALA A 165 8.44 -8.32 -12.07
C ALA A 165 8.82 -9.81 -12.11
N ALA A 166 9.90 -10.21 -11.41
CA ALA A 166 10.35 -11.59 -11.34
C ALA A 166 9.35 -12.49 -10.62
N ILE A 167 8.85 -12.08 -9.44
CA ILE A 167 7.86 -12.84 -8.68
C ILE A 167 6.54 -12.90 -9.44
N GLN A 168 6.12 -11.78 -10.05
CA GLN A 168 4.87 -11.70 -10.81
C GLN A 168 4.88 -12.67 -12.00
N THR A 169 5.92 -12.62 -12.83
CA THR A 169 6.04 -13.51 -14.00
C THR A 169 6.18 -14.97 -13.59
N GLY A 170 6.99 -15.29 -12.57
CA GLY A 170 7.14 -16.65 -12.06
C GLY A 170 5.85 -17.21 -11.46
N GLY A 171 5.11 -16.40 -10.70
CA GLY A 171 3.83 -16.77 -10.11
C GLY A 171 2.74 -17.02 -11.15
N ILE A 172 2.65 -16.16 -12.17
CA ILE A 172 1.69 -16.35 -13.28
C ILE A 172 2.00 -17.64 -14.04
N PHE A 173 3.27 -17.90 -14.33
CA PHE A 173 3.69 -19.14 -14.99
C PHE A 173 3.33 -20.37 -14.14
N CYS A 174 3.55 -20.31 -12.83
CA CYS A 174 3.19 -21.36 -11.89
C CYS A 174 1.68 -21.66 -11.92
N ILE A 175 0.83 -20.62 -11.83
CA ILE A 175 -0.63 -20.77 -11.88
C ILE A 175 -1.08 -21.35 -13.24
N LYS A 176 -0.56 -20.83 -14.35
CA LYS A 176 -0.87 -21.35 -15.69
C LYS A 176 -0.49 -22.83 -15.81
N LYS A 177 0.71 -23.20 -15.35
CA LYS A 177 1.18 -24.60 -15.37
C LYS A 177 0.36 -25.51 -14.46
N SER A 178 -0.10 -25.01 -13.32
CA SER A 178 -0.98 -25.72 -12.41
C SER A 178 -2.35 -26.00 -13.03
N ARG A 179 -2.91 -25.02 -13.75
CA ARG A 179 -4.18 -25.14 -14.46
C ARG A 179 -4.13 -26.17 -15.59
N GLU A 180 -3.02 -26.23 -16.34
CA GLU A 180 -2.80 -27.28 -17.34
C GLU A 180 -2.86 -28.70 -16.73
N ARG A 181 -2.56 -28.83 -15.44
CA ARG A 181 -2.60 -30.10 -14.69
C ARG A 181 -3.92 -30.33 -13.96
N ASN A 182 -4.92 -29.46 -14.13
CA ASN A 182 -6.18 -29.44 -13.35
C ASN A 182 -5.97 -29.35 -11.83
N ILE A 183 -4.90 -28.68 -11.40
CA ILE A 183 -4.56 -28.49 -9.99
C ILE A 183 -4.93 -27.05 -9.61
N SER A 184 -5.93 -26.88 -8.73
CA SER A 184 -6.45 -25.56 -8.32
C SER A 184 -5.93 -25.04 -6.98
N TRP A 185 -5.29 -25.89 -6.15
CA TRP A 185 -4.82 -25.46 -4.81
C TRP A 185 -3.80 -24.30 -4.81
N PRO A 186 -2.87 -24.15 -5.78
CA PRO A 186 -1.89 -23.07 -5.75
C PRO A 186 -2.54 -21.69 -5.93
N GLU A 187 -3.61 -21.60 -6.70
CA GLU A 187 -4.37 -20.35 -6.90
C GLU A 187 -4.93 -19.87 -5.55
N HIS A 188 -5.60 -20.75 -4.81
CA HIS A 188 -6.17 -20.44 -3.50
C HIS A 188 -5.09 -20.15 -2.45
N ALA A 189 -3.99 -20.90 -2.46
CA ALA A 189 -2.89 -20.74 -1.51
C ALA A 189 -2.22 -19.37 -1.64
N ILE A 190 -1.97 -18.90 -2.87
CA ILE A 190 -1.36 -17.58 -3.11
C ILE A 190 -2.30 -16.46 -2.64
N GLY A 191 -3.60 -16.57 -2.91
CA GLY A 191 -4.59 -15.59 -2.46
C GLY A 191 -4.67 -15.50 -0.93
N ILE A 192 -4.80 -16.65 -0.25
CA ILE A 192 -4.85 -16.70 1.23
C ILE A 192 -3.55 -16.16 1.83
N LEU A 193 -2.40 -16.51 1.26
CA LEU A 193 -1.10 -16.01 1.73
C LEU A 193 -1.00 -14.48 1.57
N ALA A 194 -1.45 -13.94 0.44
CA ALA A 194 -1.46 -12.51 0.18
C ALA A 194 -2.32 -11.76 1.22
N LEU A 195 -3.51 -12.31 1.52
CA LEU A 195 -4.44 -11.78 2.50
C LEU A 195 -3.86 -11.78 3.93
N VAL A 196 -3.33 -12.92 4.37
CA VAL A 196 -2.70 -13.04 5.70
C VAL A 196 -1.53 -12.05 5.83
N LEU A 197 -0.73 -11.90 4.77
CA LEU A 197 0.39 -10.96 4.77
C LEU A 197 -0.08 -9.50 4.81
N ALA A 198 -1.20 -9.16 4.15
CA ALA A 198 -1.79 -7.82 4.23
C ALA A 198 -2.21 -7.48 5.66
N LEU A 199 -2.84 -8.43 6.36
CA LEU A 199 -3.23 -8.30 7.76
C LEU A 199 -2.01 -8.12 8.68
N ILE A 200 -0.96 -8.93 8.48
CA ILE A 200 0.32 -8.76 9.19
C ILE A 200 0.93 -7.39 8.90
N GLY A 201 0.73 -6.85 7.69
CA GLY A 201 1.18 -5.51 7.32
C GLY A 201 0.64 -4.41 8.23
N PHE A 202 -0.54 -4.58 8.82
CA PHE A 202 -1.10 -3.61 9.78
C PHE A 202 -0.46 -3.67 11.18
N LEU A 203 0.17 -4.79 11.57
CA LEU A 203 0.72 -4.96 12.93
C LEU A 203 1.72 -3.87 13.34
N PRO A 204 2.73 -3.50 12.51
CA PRO A 204 3.66 -2.44 12.86
C PRO A 204 2.96 -1.11 13.19
N GLN A 205 1.84 -0.83 12.52
CA GLN A 205 1.09 0.40 12.75
C GLN A 205 0.32 0.34 14.07
N PHE A 206 -0.36 -0.78 14.36
CA PHE A 206 -1.04 -0.98 15.64
C PHE A 206 -0.07 -0.95 16.82
N TYR A 207 1.12 -1.54 16.66
CA TYR A 207 2.15 -1.55 17.69
C TYR A 207 2.62 -0.13 18.06
N VAL A 208 2.88 0.72 17.05
CA VAL A 208 3.29 2.11 17.28
C VAL A 208 2.16 2.91 17.95
N ILE A 209 0.91 2.73 17.52
CA ILE A 209 -0.25 3.39 18.14
C ILE A 209 -0.38 3.00 19.61
N PHE A 210 -0.20 1.71 19.92
CA PHE A 210 -0.32 1.19 21.28
C PHE A 210 0.75 1.79 22.21
N LEU A 211 1.99 1.92 21.72
CA LEU A 211 3.10 2.51 22.48
C LEU A 211 2.98 4.03 22.64
N GLU A 212 2.69 4.75 21.56
CA GLU A 212 2.68 6.22 21.58
C GLU A 212 1.42 6.80 22.23
N LYS A 213 0.38 5.98 22.47
CA LYS A 213 -0.94 6.36 23.03
C LYS A 213 -1.56 7.59 22.33
N ARG A 214 -1.16 7.86 21.09
CA ARG A 214 -1.63 8.95 20.24
C ARG A 214 -1.60 8.50 18.79
N VAL A 215 -2.63 8.84 18.02
CA VAL A 215 -2.72 8.52 16.59
C VAL A 215 -1.86 9.52 15.79
N HIS A 216 -0.55 9.36 15.81
CA HIS A 216 0.35 10.11 14.93
C HIS A 216 0.49 9.39 13.58
N GLY A 217 0.45 10.16 12.49
CA GLY A 217 0.92 9.73 11.17
C GLY A 217 -0.11 9.14 10.20
N ILE A 218 -1.27 8.66 10.67
CA ILE A 218 -2.32 8.15 9.78
C ILE A 218 -3.17 9.31 9.24
N SER A 219 -3.42 9.33 7.93
CA SER A 219 -4.39 10.25 7.34
C SER A 219 -5.81 9.72 7.58
N PHE A 220 -6.62 10.40 8.39
CA PHE A 220 -8.03 10.03 8.58
C PHE A 220 -8.80 9.90 7.25
N ILE A 221 -8.45 10.71 6.26
CA ILE A 221 -9.01 10.65 4.90
C ILE A 221 -8.69 9.31 4.23
N PHE A 222 -7.48 8.79 4.44
CA PHE A 222 -7.09 7.47 3.94
C PHE A 222 -7.93 6.37 4.60
N THR A 223 -8.08 6.40 5.93
CA THR A 223 -8.85 5.38 6.65
C THR A 223 -10.33 5.42 6.30
N ILE A 224 -10.91 6.60 6.13
CA ILE A 224 -12.31 6.74 5.71
C ILE A 224 -12.48 6.22 4.28
N MET A 225 -11.57 6.55 3.36
CA MET A 225 -11.62 6.06 1.98
C MET A 225 -11.49 4.53 1.91
N ASP A 226 -10.58 3.95 2.69
CA ASP A 226 -10.38 2.51 2.81
C ASP A 226 -11.65 1.81 3.34
N MET A 227 -12.24 2.33 4.43
CA MET A 227 -13.48 1.78 4.99
C MET A 227 -14.67 1.90 4.03
N VAL A 228 -14.80 3.01 3.30
CA VAL A 228 -15.86 3.21 2.30
C VAL A 228 -15.64 2.28 1.11
N GLY A 229 -14.41 2.17 0.62
CA GLY A 229 -14.04 1.26 -0.46
C GLY A 229 -14.38 -0.19 -0.12
N SER A 230 -13.96 -0.68 1.05
CA SER A 230 -14.30 -2.02 1.53
C SER A 230 -15.81 -2.23 1.71
N ALA A 231 -16.57 -1.22 2.12
CA ALA A 231 -18.01 -1.32 2.23
C ALA A 231 -18.69 -1.48 0.85
N PHE A 232 -18.22 -0.76 -0.17
CA PHE A 232 -18.70 -0.90 -1.55
C PHE A 232 -18.32 -2.25 -2.16
N GLU A 233 -17.13 -2.77 -1.85
CA GLU A 233 -16.66 -4.08 -2.31
C GLU A 233 -17.47 -5.22 -1.66
N LEU A 234 -17.75 -5.13 -0.36
CA LEU A 234 -18.67 -6.05 0.32
C LEU A 234 -20.08 -5.97 -0.25
N LEU A 235 -20.57 -4.77 -0.57
CA LEU A 235 -21.89 -4.59 -1.17
C LEU A 235 -21.96 -5.20 -2.57
N SER A 236 -20.89 -5.08 -3.37
CA SER A 236 -20.77 -5.76 -4.66
C SER A 236 -20.92 -7.27 -4.51
N LEU A 237 -20.31 -7.86 -3.46
CA LEU A 237 -20.37 -9.30 -3.21
C LEU A 237 -21.78 -9.78 -2.80
N VAL A 238 -22.52 -8.97 -2.04
CA VAL A 238 -23.90 -9.30 -1.64
C VAL A 238 -24.83 -9.47 -2.84
N PHE A 239 -24.50 -8.81 -3.97
CA PHE A 239 -25.28 -8.87 -5.20
C PHE A 239 -24.68 -9.79 -6.28
N ALA A 240 -23.59 -10.51 -5.98
CA ALA A 240 -22.92 -11.40 -6.92
C ALA A 240 -23.63 -12.78 -7.04
N PRO A 241 -23.82 -13.32 -8.26
CA PRO A 241 -24.45 -14.63 -8.46
C PRO A 241 -23.57 -15.78 -7.93
N PRO A 242 -24.15 -16.87 -7.39
CA PRO A 242 -23.38 -18.06 -6.98
C PRO A 242 -22.75 -18.76 -8.20
N PRO A 243 -21.57 -19.39 -8.09
CA PRO A 243 -20.85 -19.76 -6.87
C PRO A 243 -19.98 -18.64 -6.28
N PHE A 244 -20.13 -18.40 -4.98
CA PHE A 244 -19.36 -17.43 -4.21
C PHE A 244 -17.86 -17.79 -4.23
N ASN A 245 -17.09 -17.11 -5.08
CA ASN A 245 -15.63 -17.19 -5.02
C ASN A 245 -15.14 -16.12 -4.04
N VAL A 246 -15.10 -16.46 -2.75
CA VAL A 246 -14.71 -15.57 -1.63
C VAL A 246 -13.30 -14.99 -1.80
N LEU A 247 -12.48 -15.56 -2.68
CA LEU A 247 -11.14 -15.08 -2.99
C LEU A 247 -11.10 -14.10 -4.17
N ALA A 248 -12.18 -13.98 -4.94
CA ALA A 248 -12.28 -13.10 -6.10
C ALA A 248 -12.77 -11.68 -5.75
N SER A 249 -13.03 -11.39 -4.47
CA SER A 249 -13.19 -10.03 -3.94
C SER A 249 -11.83 -9.41 -3.66
#